data_AF-A0A1X2GRE7-F1
#
_entry.id   AF-A0A1X2GRE7-F1
#
_cell.length_a   1.000
_cell.length_b   1.000
_cell.length_c   1.000
_cell.angle_alpha   90.00
_cell.angle_beta   90.00
_cell.angle_gamma   90.00
#
_symmetry.space_group_name_H-M   'P 1'
#
loop_
_entity.id
_entity.type
_entity.pdbx_description
1 polymer ?
#
loop_
_entity_poly.entity_id
_entity_poly.type
_entity_poly.pdbx_seq_one_letter_code
_entity_poly.pdbx_strand_id
1 'polypeptide(L)'
;PPSPSNMISSFPTKIPVSNGSTPKKYECHLCTKKFTRPSSLNTHIYSHTGEKPFKCPVEGCGRHFSVVSNLRRHAKIHSNPLHNSKSS
;
A
#
# COMPACT_ATOMS: atom_id res chain seq x y z
N PRO A 1 -15.86 -16.52 6.05
CA PRO A 1 -15.32 -15.52 5.11
C PRO A 1 -14.30 -14.59 5.80
N PRO A 2 -13.00 -14.64 5.49
CA PRO A 2 -12.07 -13.73 6.14
C PRO A 2 -12.15 -12.34 5.48
N SER A 3 -12.39 -11.32 6.29
CA SER A 3 -12.28 -9.90 5.92
C SER A 3 -10.88 -9.58 5.38
N PRO A 4 -10.74 -8.72 4.36
CA PRO A 4 -9.45 -8.26 3.88
C PRO A 4 -8.96 -7.15 4.82
N SER A 5 -8.56 -7.51 6.03
CA SER A 5 -7.99 -6.58 6.99
C SER A 5 -6.56 -7.00 7.29
N ASN A 6 -5.62 -6.16 6.87
CA ASN A 6 -4.19 -6.22 7.16
C ASN A 6 -3.44 -7.45 6.64
N MET A 7 -3.13 -7.45 5.34
CA MET A 7 -2.01 -8.20 4.78
C MET A 7 -0.73 -7.35 4.81
N ILE A 8 -0.38 -6.80 5.98
CA ILE A 8 0.98 -6.31 6.23
C ILE A 8 1.68 -7.46 6.91
N SER A 9 2.04 -8.48 6.12
CA SER A 9 2.70 -9.67 6.63
C SER A 9 3.96 -9.26 7.39
N SER A 10 3.90 -9.45 8.71
CA SER A 10 5.06 -9.45 9.59
C SER A 10 6.03 -10.50 9.08
N PHE A 11 7.21 -10.08 8.62
CA PHE A 11 8.30 -11.01 8.34
C PHE A 11 9.16 -11.17 9.59
N PRO A 12 9.59 -12.40 9.94
CA PRO A 12 10.66 -12.58 10.90
C PRO A 12 11.98 -12.05 10.29
N THR A 13 12.65 -11.22 11.07
CA THR A 13 13.96 -10.62 10.81
C THR A 13 15.04 -11.70 10.72
N LYS A 14 15.22 -12.34 9.57
CA LYS A 14 16.49 -12.99 9.23
C LYS A 14 17.04 -12.36 7.97
N ILE A 15 18.11 -11.60 8.15
CA ILE A 15 18.88 -10.95 7.10
C ILE A 15 20.03 -11.90 6.77
N PRO A 16 20.08 -12.57 5.61
CA PRO A 16 21.33 -13.05 5.07
C PRO A 16 22.01 -11.84 4.42
N VAL A 17 23.20 -11.49 4.91
CA VAL A 17 24.10 -10.58 4.23
C VAL A 17 24.50 -11.22 2.90
N SER A 18 24.14 -10.60 1.78
CA SER A 18 24.55 -11.06 0.45
C SER A 18 24.79 -9.86 -0.45
N ASN A 19 26.05 -9.77 -0.83
CA ASN A 19 26.74 -8.87 -1.74
C ASN A 19 25.85 -8.14 -2.77
N GLY A 20 25.80 -6.81 -2.71
CA GLY A 20 25.52 -5.90 -3.85
C GLY A 20 24.16 -5.97 -4.56
N SER A 21 23.27 -6.91 -4.24
CA SER A 21 21.98 -7.05 -4.91
C SER A 21 20.87 -6.64 -3.97
N THR A 22 20.26 -5.48 -4.22
CA THR A 22 19.13 -4.98 -3.42
C THR A 22 18.09 -6.09 -3.23
N PRO A 23 17.88 -6.62 -1.99
CA PRO A 23 17.00 -7.74 -1.79
C PRO A 23 15.58 -7.30 -2.15
N LYS A 24 14.98 -7.98 -3.13
CA LYS A 24 13.57 -7.79 -3.46
C LYS A 24 12.73 -8.46 -2.35
N LYS A 25 12.45 -7.70 -1.29
CA LYS A 25 11.74 -8.17 -0.09
C LYS A 25 10.22 -8.30 -0.27
N TYR A 26 9.67 -7.66 -1.29
CA TYR A 26 8.21 -7.52 -1.45
C TYR A 26 7.72 -8.40 -2.60
N GLU A 27 7.00 -9.46 -2.30
CA GLU A 27 6.51 -10.43 -3.29
C GLU A 27 5.01 -10.27 -3.55
N CYS A 28 4.60 -10.37 -4.81
CA CYS A 28 3.21 -10.37 -5.22
C CYS A 28 2.57 -11.74 -5.02
N HIS A 29 1.56 -11.82 -4.17
CA HIS A 29 0.81 -13.06 -3.94
C HIS A 29 0.01 -13.59 -5.15
N LEU A 30 -0.22 -12.77 -6.19
CA LEU A 30 -1.03 -13.17 -7.36
C LEU A 30 -0.19 -13.77 -8.48
N CYS A 31 1.07 -13.36 -8.61
CA CYS A 31 1.95 -13.84 -9.68
C CYS A 31 3.41 -14.06 -9.25
N THR A 32 3.69 -14.05 -7.94
CA THR A 32 5.02 -14.27 -7.32
C THR A 32 6.12 -13.30 -7.76
N LYS A 33 5.77 -12.20 -8.46
CA LYS A 33 6.73 -11.17 -8.85
C LYS A 33 7.30 -10.44 -7.63
N LYS A 34 8.63 -10.31 -7.59
CA LYS A 34 9.37 -9.68 -6.49
C LYS A 34 9.77 -8.25 -6.82
N PHE A 35 9.59 -7.36 -5.86
CA PHE A 35 9.88 -5.93 -5.91
C PHE A 35 10.82 -5.54 -4.77
N THR A 36 11.66 -4.54 -5.01
CA THR A 36 12.55 -3.94 -4.00
C THR A 36 11.82 -2.96 -3.09
N ARG A 37 10.67 -2.43 -3.51
CA ARG A 37 9.90 -1.42 -2.79
C ARG A 37 8.44 -1.85 -2.63
N PRO A 38 7.80 -1.56 -1.48
CA PRO A 38 6.40 -1.89 -1.26
C PRO A 38 5.48 -1.06 -2.15
N SER A 39 5.84 0.20 -2.44
CA SER A 39 5.09 1.06 -3.36
C SER A 39 4.98 0.46 -4.76
N SER A 40 6.05 -0.18 -5.24
CA SER A 40 6.06 -0.83 -6.55
C SER A 40 5.21 -2.10 -6.56
N LEU A 41 5.26 -2.88 -5.46
CA LEU A 41 4.39 -4.03 -5.28
C LEU A 41 2.91 -3.63 -5.26
N ASN A 42 2.54 -2.59 -4.50
CA ASN A 42 1.14 -2.16 -4.41
C ASN A 42 0.57 -1.65 -5.73
N THR A 43 1.35 -0.85 -6.49
CA THR A 43 0.94 -0.45 -7.84
C THR A 43 0.83 -1.66 -8.78
N HIS A 44 1.69 -2.67 -8.58
CA HIS A 44 1.59 -3.91 -9.35
C HIS A 44 0.35 -4.74 -9.00
N ILE A 45 -0.01 -4.87 -7.72
CA ILE A 45 -1.23 -5.59 -7.28
C ILE A 45 -2.49 -4.92 -7.85
N TYR A 46 -2.50 -3.59 -7.98
CA TYR A 46 -3.57 -2.86 -8.65
C TYR A 46 -3.76 -3.30 -10.11
N SER A 47 -2.69 -3.69 -10.82
CA SER A 47 -2.82 -4.22 -12.18
C SER A 47 -3.54 -5.56 -12.26
N HIS A 48 -3.61 -6.31 -11.16
CA HIS A 48 -4.33 -7.59 -11.14
C HIS A 48 -5.76 -7.42 -10.66
N THR A 49 -5.96 -6.65 -9.60
CA THR A 49 -7.26 -6.53 -8.91
C THR A 49 -8.10 -5.38 -9.42
N GLY A 50 -7.48 -4.35 -10.03
CA GLY A 50 -8.13 -3.08 -10.33
C GLY A 50 -8.49 -2.28 -9.07
N GLU A 51 -8.16 -2.77 -7.88
CA GLU A 51 -8.52 -2.17 -6.61
C GLU A 51 -7.30 -1.55 -5.94
N LYS A 52 -7.45 -0.30 -5.48
CA LYS A 52 -6.38 0.41 -4.79
C LYS A 52 -6.32 -0.08 -3.34
N PRO A 53 -5.19 -0.67 -2.91
CA PRO A 53 -5.09 -1.40 -1.64
C PRO A 53 -5.20 -0.53 -0.38
N PHE A 54 -5.01 0.79 -0.49
CA PHE A 54 -5.10 1.69 0.65
C PHE A 54 -6.39 2.52 0.57
N LYS A 55 -7.45 2.04 1.23
CA LYS A 55 -8.70 2.79 1.38
C LYS A 55 -8.58 3.84 2.48
N CYS A 56 -9.21 5.00 2.27
CA CYS A 56 -9.36 6.01 3.31
C CYS A 56 -10.23 5.48 4.45
N PRO A 57 -9.78 5.54 5.72
CA PRO A 57 -10.56 5.06 6.86
C PRO A 57 -11.71 6.01 7.23
N VAL A 58 -11.84 7.15 6.54
CA VAL A 58 -12.93 8.10 6.78
C VAL A 58 -14.16 7.66 6.01
N GLU A 59 -15.17 7.25 6.76
CA GLU A 59 -16.49 6.90 6.26
C GLU A 59 -17.10 8.11 5.51
N GLY A 60 -17.60 7.87 4.30
CA GLY A 60 -18.10 8.91 3.39
C GLY A 60 -17.06 9.50 2.43
N CYS A 61 -15.76 9.26 2.60
CA CYS A 61 -14.74 9.74 1.65
C CYS A 61 -14.63 8.87 0.40
N GLY A 62 -14.70 7.53 0.56
CA GLY A 62 -14.63 6.58 -0.56
C GLY A 62 -13.33 6.58 -1.38
N ARG A 63 -12.31 7.36 -0.99
CA ARG A 63 -11.05 7.45 -1.72
C ARG A 63 -10.14 6.28 -1.45
N HIS A 64 -9.46 5.84 -2.51
CA HIS A 64 -8.46 4.80 -2.46
C HIS A 64 -7.14 5.28 -3.05
N PHE A 65 -6.03 4.78 -2.50
CA PHE A 65 -4.67 5.17 -2.85
C PHE A 65 -3.81 3.94 -3.12
N SER A 66 -2.84 4.09 -4.02
CA SER A 66 -1.86 3.04 -4.34
C SER A 66 -0.66 3.06 -3.38
N VAL A 67 -0.50 4.12 -2.57
CA VAL A 67 0.64 4.29 -1.64
C VAL A 67 0.20 4.87 -0.30
N VAL A 68 0.74 4.35 0.81
CA VAL A 68 0.46 4.79 2.20
C VAL A 68 0.79 6.26 2.42
N SER A 69 1.86 6.78 1.85
CA SER A 69 2.26 8.20 2.00
C SER A 69 1.17 9.15 1.49
N ASN A 70 0.54 8.81 0.36
CA ASN A 70 -0.56 9.58 -0.20
C ASN A 70 -1.82 9.47 0.66
N LEU A 71 -2.14 8.27 1.15
CA LEU A 71 -3.25 8.07 2.09
C LEU A 71 -3.04 8.91 3.36
N ARG A 72 -1.85 8.88 3.98
CA ARG A 72 -1.55 9.64 5.20
C ARG A 72 -1.64 11.15 4.97
N ARG A 73 -1.13 11.65 3.85
CA ARG A 73 -1.26 13.07 3.48
C ARG A 73 -2.74 13.44 3.31
N HIS A 74 -3.49 12.60 2.61
CA HIS A 74 -4.92 12.79 2.44
C HIS A 74 -5.67 12.76 3.77
N ALA A 75 -5.37 11.82 4.67
CA ALA A 75 -6.04 11.73 5.97
C ALA A 75 -5.93 13.00 6.82
N LYS A 76 -4.83 13.77 6.66
CA LYS A 76 -4.66 15.07 7.35
C LYS A 76 -5.70 16.11 6.94
N ILE A 77 -6.28 16.02 5.73
CA ILE A 77 -7.33 16.95 5.29
C ILE A 77 -8.63 16.72 6.06
N HIS A 78 -8.87 15.49 6.51
CA HIS A 78 -10.05 15.16 7.31
C HIS A 78 -9.91 15.65 8.75
N SER A 79 -8.68 15.65 9.28
CA SER A 79 -8.40 16.24 10.59
C SER A 79 -8.35 17.77 10.58
N ASN A 80 -8.27 18.43 9.42
CA ASN A 80 -8.14 19.87 9.33
C ASN A 80 -9.26 20.47 8.46
N PRO A 81 -10.31 21.07 9.05
CA PRO A 81 -11.54 21.47 8.33
C PRO A 81 -11.37 22.59 7.29
N LEU A 82 -10.16 23.09 7.03
CA LEU A 82 -9.90 24.25 6.16
C LEU A 82 -9.34 23.92 4.76
N HIS A 83 -9.19 22.65 4.37
CA HIS A 83 -8.74 22.35 3.01
C HIS A 83 -9.54 21.22 2.37
N ASN A 84 -10.71 21.62 1.84
CA ASN A 84 -11.51 20.83 0.91
C ASN A 84 -10.78 20.69 -0.43
N SER A 85 -9.78 19.81 -0.51
CA SER A 85 -9.16 19.47 -1.79
C SER A 85 -9.91 18.32 -2.44
N LYS A 86 -10.83 18.72 -3.31
CA LYS A 86 -11.13 17.99 -4.54
C LYS A 86 -9.82 17.48 -5.15
N SER A 87 -9.84 16.22 -5.53
CA SER A 87 -8.81 15.48 -6.24
C SER A 87 -9.60 14.35 -6.88
N SER A 88 -10.16 14.68 -8.04
CA SER A 88 -10.54 13.69 -9.04
C SER A 88 -9.32 12.86 -9.43
#